data_AF-A0AA39KH80-F1
#
_entry.id   AF-A0AA39KH80-F1
#
_cell.length_a   1.000
_cell.length_b   1.000
_cell.length_c   1.000
_cell.angle_alpha   90.00
_cell.angle_beta   90.00
_cell.angle_gamma   90.00
#
_symmetry.space_group_name_H-M   'P 1'
#
loop_
_entity.id
_entity.type
_entity.pdbx_description
1 polymer ?
#
loop_
_entity_poly.entity_id
_entity_poly.type
_entity_poly.pdbx_seq_one_letter_code
_entity_poly.pdbx_strand_id
1 'polypeptide(L)'
;MLSKKAAQIEDEGYLSTPNKDLIEKALYLIRKRKAPTQFIWVKGHAGIEGNERADKQADQGRLEDFGDKLEATIPDNFKVTGARLRGLPFKLLYVGTLNSYKKPVRATIKHKGIREDAQDEVERITGNRPTITMIYKGIRKAPIQNKVGDFIWKTIHDCNKCGSYFAHWKPEAQYCHCGELETIEHIVMRCEKSEQARVWDKIEKGWKALTKSEWPGISIGILRGIGGVQLGTAHKTFWYKILISETAWALWKARNERAINDNILDSVTIMDGINRNIDDRINIDWDEVKRYKLSHHKRNEFEKRWCKDHIPGLVLDGRLEVFKIGEWPRCRSEKITK
;
A
#
# COMPACT_ATOMS: atom_id res chain seq x y z
N MET A 1 -28.85 5.77 -36.39
CA MET A 1 -27.57 5.06 -36.11
C MET A 1 -27.14 4.25 -37.34
N LEU A 2 -27.96 3.30 -37.81
CA LEU A 2 -27.66 2.40 -38.93
C LEU A 2 -27.45 3.09 -40.31
N SER A 3 -28.05 4.25 -40.57
CA SER A 3 -27.94 4.94 -41.86
C SER A 3 -26.81 5.98 -41.94
N LYS A 4 -26.46 6.63 -40.82
CA LYS A 4 -25.50 7.76 -40.81
C LYS A 4 -24.19 7.46 -40.07
N LYS A 5 -24.19 6.53 -39.13
CA LYS A 5 -23.04 6.28 -38.23
C LYS A 5 -22.45 4.87 -38.36
N ALA A 6 -22.97 4.03 -39.26
CA ALA A 6 -22.54 2.64 -39.38
C ALA A 6 -21.04 2.52 -39.66
N ALA A 7 -20.53 3.24 -40.67
CA ALA A 7 -19.10 3.23 -41.02
C ALA A 7 -18.21 3.70 -39.86
N GLN A 8 -18.61 4.76 -39.16
CA GLN A 8 -17.87 5.28 -38.01
C GLN A 8 -17.80 4.24 -36.87
N ILE A 9 -18.92 3.60 -36.55
CA ILE A 9 -19.00 2.60 -35.46
C ILE A 9 -18.13 1.37 -35.77
N GLU A 10 -18.10 0.95 -37.05
CA GLU A 10 -17.25 -0.14 -37.52
C GLU A 10 -15.77 0.25 -37.47
N ASP A 11 -15.42 1.47 -37.88
CA ASP A 11 -14.06 1.99 -37.76
C ASP A 11 -13.60 2.09 -36.30
N GLU A 12 -14.51 2.42 -35.39
CA GLU A 12 -14.25 2.44 -33.94
C GLU A 12 -14.24 1.04 -33.30
N GLY A 13 -14.47 -0.02 -34.07
CA GLY A 13 -14.48 -1.41 -33.58
C GLY A 13 -15.56 -1.70 -32.55
N TYR A 14 -16.63 -0.89 -32.54
CA TYR A 14 -17.74 -0.95 -31.59
C TYR A 14 -17.35 -0.73 -30.11
N LEU A 15 -16.18 -0.16 -29.83
CA LEU A 15 -15.61 -0.05 -28.46
C LEU A 15 -16.49 0.71 -27.46
N SER A 16 -17.31 1.64 -27.94
CA SER A 16 -18.22 2.46 -27.11
C SER A 16 -19.70 2.27 -27.46
N THR A 17 -20.02 1.26 -28.26
CA THR A 17 -21.37 1.06 -28.81
C THR A 17 -22.20 0.15 -27.90
N PRO A 18 -23.27 0.67 -27.25
CA PRO A 18 -24.21 -0.17 -26.52
C PRO A 18 -24.90 -1.16 -27.46
N ASN A 19 -25.22 -2.35 -26.98
CA ASN A 19 -25.89 -3.41 -27.76
C ASN A 19 -25.16 -3.74 -29.07
N LYS A 20 -23.82 -3.72 -29.03
CA LYS A 20 -22.92 -4.01 -30.16
C LYS A 20 -23.38 -5.22 -30.96
N ASP A 21 -23.64 -6.31 -30.27
CA ASP A 21 -24.03 -7.60 -30.81
C ASP A 21 -25.31 -7.51 -31.65
N LEU A 22 -26.32 -6.77 -31.20
CA LEU A 22 -27.56 -6.54 -31.94
C LEU A 22 -27.34 -5.64 -33.15
N ILE A 23 -26.52 -4.59 -33.01
CA ILE A 23 -26.21 -3.65 -34.09
C ILE A 23 -25.40 -4.34 -35.20
N GLU A 24 -24.40 -5.14 -34.83
CA GLU A 24 -23.57 -5.91 -35.77
C GLU A 24 -24.44 -6.90 -36.56
N LYS A 25 -25.36 -7.62 -35.88
CA LYS A 25 -26.33 -8.50 -36.51
C LYS A 25 -27.28 -7.73 -37.45
N ALA A 26 -27.81 -6.59 -37.01
CA ALA A 26 -28.70 -5.78 -37.83
C ALA A 26 -28.00 -5.27 -39.11
N LEU A 27 -26.76 -4.77 -39.00
CA LEU A 27 -25.97 -4.31 -40.14
C LEU A 27 -25.70 -5.46 -41.13
N TYR A 28 -25.35 -6.64 -40.63
CA TYR A 28 -25.20 -7.83 -41.45
C TYR A 28 -26.49 -8.17 -42.21
N LEU A 29 -27.62 -8.26 -41.50
CA LEU A 29 -28.91 -8.61 -42.09
C LEU A 29 -29.36 -7.61 -43.15
N ILE A 30 -29.12 -6.30 -42.93
CA ILE A 30 -29.40 -5.25 -43.92
C ILE A 30 -28.53 -5.42 -45.17
N ARG A 31 -27.21 -5.60 -45.00
CA ARG A 31 -26.27 -5.73 -46.12
C ARG A 31 -26.41 -7.03 -46.91
N LYS A 32 -26.94 -8.08 -46.28
CA LYS A 32 -27.27 -9.35 -46.94
C LYS A 32 -28.40 -9.20 -47.97
N ARG A 33 -29.26 -8.19 -47.84
CA ARG A 33 -30.41 -8.01 -48.73
C ARG A 33 -29.94 -7.65 -50.15
N LYS A 34 -30.53 -8.32 -51.14
CA LYS A 34 -30.24 -8.06 -52.57
C LYS A 34 -30.99 -6.85 -53.13
N ALA A 35 -32.10 -6.47 -52.51
CA ALA A 35 -32.94 -5.36 -52.97
C ALA A 35 -32.53 -4.03 -52.30
N PRO A 36 -32.62 -2.89 -53.02
CA PRO A 36 -32.45 -1.57 -52.42
C PRO A 36 -33.34 -1.41 -51.19
N THR A 37 -32.73 -0.98 -50.08
CA THR A 37 -33.43 -0.82 -48.80
C THR A 37 -33.37 0.64 -48.38
N GLN A 38 -34.54 1.24 -48.15
CA GLN A 38 -34.67 2.63 -47.69
C GLN A 38 -35.21 2.66 -46.27
N PHE A 39 -34.70 3.59 -45.46
CA PHE A 39 -35.19 3.83 -44.11
C PHE A 39 -36.09 5.06 -44.13
N ILE A 40 -37.37 4.87 -43.77
CA ILE A 40 -38.34 5.95 -43.60
C ILE A 40 -38.57 6.10 -42.11
N TRP A 41 -38.31 7.30 -41.58
CA TRP A 41 -38.66 7.63 -40.21
C TRP A 41 -40.11 8.12 -40.18
N VAL A 42 -40.95 7.46 -39.39
CA VAL A 42 -42.34 7.84 -39.18
C VAL A 42 -42.55 8.23 -37.71
N LYS A 43 -43.46 9.16 -37.46
CA LYS A 43 -43.81 9.58 -36.10
C LYS A 43 -44.69 8.50 -35.45
N GLY A 44 -44.39 8.17 -34.19
CA GLY A 44 -45.22 7.25 -33.40
C GLY A 44 -46.65 7.78 -33.19
N HIS A 45 -47.62 6.87 -33.11
CA HIS A 45 -49.05 7.16 -32.91
C HIS A 45 -49.66 8.16 -33.90
N ALA A 46 -49.18 8.15 -35.15
CA ALA A 46 -49.63 9.06 -36.19
C ALA A 46 -50.76 8.49 -37.07
N GLY A 47 -51.44 7.41 -36.67
CA GLY A 47 -52.50 6.78 -37.48
C GLY A 47 -51.97 5.86 -38.59
N ILE A 48 -50.66 5.60 -38.66
CA ILE A 48 -50.07 4.77 -39.73
C ILE A 48 -50.28 3.30 -39.40
N GLU A 49 -51.22 2.66 -40.09
CA GLU A 49 -51.69 1.30 -39.83
C GLU A 49 -50.55 0.27 -39.62
N GLY A 50 -49.54 0.26 -40.48
CA GLY A 50 -48.41 -0.66 -40.37
C GLY A 50 -47.54 -0.42 -39.13
N ASN A 51 -47.34 0.84 -38.74
CA ASN A 51 -46.58 1.19 -37.54
C ASN A 51 -47.38 0.85 -36.27
N GLU A 52 -48.69 1.11 -36.25
CA GLU A 52 -49.55 0.81 -35.10
C GLU A 52 -49.72 -0.70 -34.88
N ARG A 53 -49.77 -1.49 -35.96
CA ARG A 53 -49.76 -2.96 -35.86
C ARG A 53 -48.44 -3.48 -35.29
N ALA A 54 -47.32 -2.94 -35.75
CA ALA A 54 -45.99 -3.32 -35.23
C ALA A 54 -45.84 -2.97 -33.74
N ASP A 55 -46.35 -1.81 -33.32
CA ASP A 55 -46.36 -1.37 -31.92
C ASP A 55 -47.17 -2.33 -31.03
N LYS A 56 -48.39 -2.69 -31.46
CA LYS A 56 -49.22 -3.70 -30.78
C LYS A 56 -48.53 -5.06 -30.67
N GLN A 57 -47.84 -5.50 -31.72
CA GLN A 57 -47.09 -6.77 -31.70
C GLN A 57 -45.88 -6.71 -30.75
N ALA A 58 -45.17 -5.59 -30.69
CA ALA A 58 -44.07 -5.41 -29.74
C ALA A 58 -44.57 -5.41 -28.28
N ASP A 59 -45.72 -4.79 -28.01
CA ASP A 59 -46.34 -4.80 -26.69
C ASP A 59 -46.81 -6.21 -26.27
N GLN A 60 -47.33 -7.00 -27.21
CA GLN A 60 -47.66 -8.42 -26.97
C GLN A 60 -46.40 -9.23 -26.65
N GLY A 61 -45.35 -9.10 -27.46
CA GLY A 61 -44.08 -9.80 -27.23
C GLY A 61 -43.37 -9.42 -25.92
N ARG A 62 -43.63 -8.22 -25.36
CA ARG A 62 -43.14 -7.84 -24.02
C ARG A 62 -43.72 -8.72 -22.91
N LEU A 63 -44.94 -9.23 -23.09
CA LEU A 63 -45.66 -10.01 -22.08
C LEU A 63 -45.32 -11.51 -22.11
N GLU A 64 -44.55 -11.94 -23.11
CA GLU A 64 -44.15 -13.34 -23.28
C GLU A 64 -42.84 -13.63 -22.52
N ASP A 65 -42.79 -14.71 -21.74
CA ASP A 65 -41.64 -15.07 -20.89
C ASP A 65 -40.41 -15.57 -21.68
N PHE A 66 -40.60 -16.00 -22.93
CA PHE A 66 -39.55 -16.50 -23.79
C PHE A 66 -39.43 -15.66 -25.05
N GLY A 67 -38.51 -14.68 -25.03
CA GLY A 67 -38.15 -13.96 -26.25
C GLY A 67 -37.45 -14.91 -27.24
N ASP A 68 -37.93 -14.94 -28.48
CA ASP A 68 -37.26 -15.61 -29.58
C ASP A 68 -35.81 -15.14 -29.67
N LYS A 69 -34.85 -16.07 -29.59
CA LYS A 69 -33.44 -15.73 -29.81
C LYS A 69 -33.27 -15.37 -31.27
N LEU A 70 -32.77 -14.16 -31.55
CA LEU A 70 -32.37 -13.77 -32.90
C LEU A 70 -31.19 -14.64 -33.37
N GLU A 71 -31.52 -15.73 -34.08
CA GLU A 71 -30.59 -16.68 -34.70
C GLU A 71 -29.98 -16.11 -35.99
N ALA A 72 -29.20 -15.03 -35.83
CA ALA A 72 -28.38 -14.49 -36.90
C ALA A 72 -26.90 -14.72 -36.56
N THR A 73 -26.30 -15.76 -37.14
CA THR A 73 -24.86 -15.97 -37.10
C THR A 73 -24.20 -15.11 -38.17
N ILE A 74 -23.31 -14.22 -37.75
CA ILE A 74 -22.55 -13.35 -38.65
C ILE A 74 -21.35 -14.13 -39.17
N PRO A 75 -21.21 -14.30 -40.50
CA PRO A 75 -20.03 -14.93 -41.09
C PRO A 75 -18.75 -14.14 -40.79
N ASP A 76 -17.61 -14.83 -40.67
CA ASP A 76 -16.34 -14.20 -40.27
C ASP A 76 -15.88 -13.09 -41.23
N ASN A 77 -16.18 -13.19 -42.52
CA ASN A 77 -15.86 -12.16 -43.51
C ASN A 77 -16.68 -10.86 -43.35
N PHE A 78 -17.77 -10.89 -42.58
CA PHE A 78 -18.55 -9.70 -42.21
C PHE A 78 -18.22 -9.17 -40.82
N LYS A 79 -17.45 -9.93 -40.03
CA LYS A 79 -17.16 -9.60 -38.64
C LYS A 79 -16.04 -8.56 -38.56
N VAL A 80 -16.27 -7.49 -37.79
CA VAL A 80 -15.24 -6.49 -37.54
C VAL A 80 -14.32 -7.01 -36.43
N THR A 81 -13.06 -7.31 -36.79
CA THR A 81 -12.08 -7.91 -35.88
C THR A 81 -11.40 -6.92 -34.93
N GLY A 82 -11.56 -5.61 -35.16
CA GLY A 82 -11.00 -4.57 -34.31
C GLY A 82 -11.28 -3.16 -34.83
N ALA A 83 -10.79 -2.17 -34.10
CA ALA A 83 -10.89 -0.77 -34.49
C ALA A 83 -9.80 -0.38 -35.50
N ARG A 84 -10.13 0.45 -36.50
CA ARG A 84 -9.17 1.01 -37.45
C ARG A 84 -8.45 2.21 -36.84
N LEU A 85 -7.12 2.13 -36.76
CA LEU A 85 -6.29 3.17 -36.14
C LEU A 85 -6.52 4.58 -36.70
N ARG A 86 -6.73 4.71 -38.02
CA ARG A 86 -6.94 6.01 -38.70
C ARG A 86 -8.21 6.74 -38.23
N GLY A 87 -9.25 5.98 -37.87
CA GLY A 87 -10.55 6.52 -37.47
C GLY A 87 -10.75 6.59 -35.96
N LEU A 88 -9.74 6.20 -35.16
CA LEU A 88 -9.90 5.99 -33.73
C LEU A 88 -9.50 7.23 -32.91
N PRO A 89 -10.43 7.87 -32.18
CA PRO A 89 -10.09 8.92 -31.24
C PRO A 89 -9.25 8.38 -30.07
N PHE A 90 -8.33 9.18 -29.55
CA PHE A 90 -7.45 8.81 -28.43
C PHE A 90 -8.23 8.26 -27.20
N LYS A 91 -9.41 8.82 -26.92
CA LYS A 91 -10.29 8.34 -25.84
C LYS A 91 -10.70 6.88 -26.06
N LEU A 92 -11.04 6.47 -27.28
CA LEU A 92 -11.44 5.10 -27.58
C LEU A 92 -10.24 4.16 -27.62
N LEU A 93 -9.07 4.65 -28.07
CA LEU A 93 -7.83 3.90 -27.95
C LEU A 93 -7.54 3.54 -26.49
N TYR A 94 -7.61 4.51 -25.58
CA TYR A 94 -7.41 4.29 -24.14
C TYR A 94 -8.40 3.27 -23.56
N VAL A 95 -9.70 3.40 -23.86
CA VAL A 95 -10.73 2.45 -23.44
C VAL A 95 -10.46 1.05 -24.00
N GLY A 96 -10.10 0.94 -25.28
CA GLY A 96 -9.77 -0.33 -25.92
C GLY A 96 -8.55 -1.00 -25.30
N THR A 97 -7.50 -0.23 -24.97
CA THR A 97 -6.32 -0.74 -24.26
C THR A 97 -6.68 -1.22 -22.86
N LEU A 98 -7.48 -0.45 -22.10
CA LEU A 98 -7.92 -0.86 -20.76
C LEU A 98 -8.75 -2.15 -20.80
N ASN A 99 -9.70 -2.26 -21.74
CA ASN A 99 -10.55 -3.44 -21.88
C ASN A 99 -9.76 -4.67 -22.34
N SER A 100 -8.72 -4.47 -23.15
CA SER A 100 -7.84 -5.56 -23.62
C SER A 100 -6.77 -5.94 -22.60
N TYR A 101 -6.46 -5.04 -21.67
CA TYR A 101 -5.47 -5.27 -20.63
C TYR A 101 -6.01 -6.27 -19.59
N LYS A 102 -5.71 -7.54 -19.82
CA LYS A 102 -5.83 -8.56 -18.78
C LYS A 102 -4.76 -8.25 -17.73
N LYS A 103 -5.16 -7.67 -16.61
CA LYS A 103 -4.27 -7.57 -15.44
C LYS A 103 -3.69 -8.96 -15.21
N PRO A 104 -2.37 -9.15 -15.25
CA PRO A 104 -1.80 -10.42 -14.82
C PRO A 104 -2.31 -10.65 -13.40
N VAL A 105 -2.78 -11.88 -13.13
CA VAL A 105 -3.15 -12.28 -11.77
C VAL A 105 -1.87 -12.18 -10.94
N ARG A 106 -1.64 -11.01 -10.33
CA ARG A 106 -0.55 -10.84 -9.36
C ARG A 106 -0.90 -11.77 -8.22
N ALA A 107 -0.03 -12.75 -7.99
CA ALA A 107 -0.19 -13.81 -7.00
C ALA A 107 -0.66 -13.25 -5.66
N THR A 108 -1.98 -13.24 -5.44
CA THR A 108 -2.59 -12.76 -4.20
C THR A 108 -2.26 -13.71 -3.04
N ILE A 109 -1.84 -14.94 -3.37
CA ILE A 109 -1.47 -16.02 -2.46
C ILE A 109 -0.25 -15.64 -1.59
N LYS A 110 0.81 -15.01 -2.15
CA LYS A 110 2.00 -14.62 -1.36
C LYS A 110 1.67 -13.58 -0.27
N HIS A 111 0.72 -12.68 -0.53
CA HIS A 111 0.37 -11.62 0.43
C HIS A 111 -0.52 -12.10 1.58
N LYS A 112 -1.28 -13.19 1.39
CA LYS A 112 -2.14 -13.73 2.44
C LYS A 112 -1.30 -14.28 3.60
N GLY A 113 -0.30 -15.12 3.29
CA GLY A 113 0.62 -15.67 4.30
C GLY A 113 1.43 -14.61 5.04
N ILE A 114 1.90 -13.56 4.35
CA ILE A 114 2.64 -12.45 5.00
C ILE A 114 1.78 -11.67 6.00
N ARG A 115 0.49 -11.48 5.70
CA ARG A 115 -0.43 -10.76 6.59
C ARG A 115 -0.81 -11.61 7.80
N GLU A 116 -1.05 -12.90 7.58
CA GLU A 116 -1.35 -13.86 8.64
C GLU A 116 -0.16 -13.99 9.60
N ASP A 117 1.07 -14.14 9.08
CA ASP A 117 2.32 -14.12 9.84
C ASP A 117 2.43 -12.86 10.72
N ALA A 118 2.13 -11.68 10.16
CA ALA A 118 2.14 -10.43 10.92
C ALA A 118 1.07 -10.40 12.04
N GLN A 119 -0.10 -11.02 11.84
CA GLN A 119 -1.16 -11.08 12.84
C GLN A 119 -0.81 -12.08 13.95
N ASP A 120 -0.37 -13.27 13.57
CA ASP A 120 0.02 -14.36 14.48
C ASP A 120 1.16 -13.91 15.40
N GLU A 121 2.10 -13.18 14.84
CA GLU A 121 3.24 -12.71 15.59
C GLU A 121 2.90 -11.60 16.60
N VAL A 122 2.01 -10.68 16.22
CA VAL A 122 1.51 -9.67 17.15
C VAL A 122 0.65 -10.31 18.24
N GLU A 123 -0.17 -11.31 17.88
CA GLU A 123 -0.94 -12.11 18.83
C GLU A 123 -0.02 -12.82 19.84
N ARG A 124 1.08 -13.42 19.37
CA ARG A 124 2.06 -14.09 20.22
C ARG A 124 2.69 -13.19 21.28
N ILE A 125 2.99 -11.93 20.95
CA ILE A 125 3.62 -11.00 21.92
C ILE A 125 2.61 -10.22 22.78
N THR A 126 1.39 -10.01 22.30
CA THR A 126 0.41 -9.13 22.97
C THR A 126 -0.78 -9.88 23.57
N GLY A 127 -0.97 -11.15 23.21
CA GLY A 127 -2.17 -11.93 23.49
C GLY A 127 -3.40 -11.54 22.66
N ASN A 128 -3.30 -10.52 21.80
CA ASN A 128 -4.42 -9.98 21.04
C ASN A 128 -4.12 -9.97 19.54
N ARG A 129 -4.90 -10.70 18.76
CA ARG A 129 -4.77 -10.70 17.30
C ARG A 129 -5.28 -9.39 16.70
N PRO A 130 -4.42 -8.56 16.07
CA PRO A 130 -4.87 -7.33 15.43
C PRO A 130 -5.61 -7.64 14.12
N THR A 131 -6.55 -6.79 13.73
CA THR A 131 -7.08 -6.83 12.36
C THR A 131 -6.06 -6.23 11.38
N ILE A 132 -6.08 -6.67 10.12
CA ILE A 132 -5.25 -6.09 9.05
C ILE A 132 -5.48 -4.56 8.93
N THR A 133 -6.72 -4.11 9.12
CA THR A 133 -7.06 -2.69 9.12
C THR A 133 -6.40 -1.94 10.26
N MET A 134 -6.30 -2.53 11.46
CA MET A 134 -5.56 -1.93 12.59
C MET A 134 -4.08 -1.79 12.28
N ILE A 135 -3.46 -2.81 11.69
CA ILE A 135 -2.05 -2.75 11.27
C ILE A 135 -1.84 -1.58 10.30
N TYR A 136 -2.63 -1.49 9.24
CA TYR A 136 -2.48 -0.43 8.24
C TYR A 136 -2.80 0.97 8.77
N LYS A 137 -3.82 1.12 9.60
CA LYS A 137 -4.10 2.42 10.25
C LYS A 137 -2.98 2.79 11.23
N GLY A 138 -2.41 1.81 11.93
CA GLY A 138 -1.37 2.02 12.93
C GLY A 138 -0.05 2.53 12.34
N ILE A 139 0.37 2.01 11.18
CA ILE A 139 1.61 2.49 10.51
C ILE A 139 1.48 3.91 9.91
N ARG A 140 0.25 4.45 9.84
CA ARG A 140 -0.04 5.82 9.37
C ARG A 140 -0.36 6.79 10.51
N LYS A 141 -0.23 6.34 11.77
CA LYS A 141 -0.49 7.13 12.97
C LYS A 141 0.78 7.27 13.82
N ALA A 142 0.82 8.31 14.64
CA ALA A 142 1.84 8.43 15.68
C ALA A 142 1.86 7.16 16.56
N PRO A 143 3.05 6.67 16.95
CA PRO A 143 4.35 7.33 16.83
C PRO A 143 5.16 6.95 15.58
N ILE A 144 4.58 6.37 14.54
CA ILE A 144 5.36 5.98 13.35
C ILE A 144 5.39 7.16 12.37
N GLN A 145 6.58 7.60 11.96
CA GLN A 145 6.74 8.66 10.96
C GLN A 145 6.25 8.19 9.59
N ASN A 146 5.63 9.06 8.80
CA ASN A 146 5.06 8.70 7.50
C ASN A 146 6.04 8.00 6.55
N LYS A 147 7.30 8.46 6.49
CA LYS A 147 8.36 7.84 5.67
C LYS A 147 8.69 6.41 6.12
N VAL A 148 8.71 6.18 7.44
CA VAL A 148 8.95 4.86 8.03
C VAL A 148 7.74 3.96 7.85
N GLY A 149 6.53 4.52 7.98
CA GLY A 149 5.28 3.83 7.68
C GLY A 149 5.18 3.38 6.23
N ASP A 150 5.69 4.17 5.28
CA ASP A 150 5.78 3.77 3.86
C ASP A 150 6.76 2.62 3.65
N PHE A 151 7.93 2.66 4.31
CA PHE A 151 8.87 1.54 4.32
C PHE A 151 8.24 0.26 4.86
N ILE A 152 7.57 0.33 6.02
CA ILE A 152 6.88 -0.83 6.61
C ILE A 152 5.77 -1.32 5.67
N TRP A 153 5.00 -0.42 5.06
CA TRP A 153 3.98 -0.79 4.09
C TRP A 153 4.57 -1.55 2.90
N LYS A 154 5.74 -1.12 2.38
CA LYS A 154 6.47 -1.84 1.33
C LYS A 154 6.96 -3.20 1.81
N THR A 155 7.38 -3.32 3.08
CA THR A 155 7.78 -4.59 3.70
C THR A 155 6.62 -5.57 3.84
N ILE A 156 5.40 -5.10 4.13
CA ILE A 156 4.18 -5.93 4.16
C ILE A 156 3.82 -6.43 2.75
N HIS A 157 4.09 -5.62 1.72
CA HIS A 157 3.75 -5.94 0.33
C HIS A 157 4.92 -6.51 -0.47
N ASP A 158 6.05 -6.81 0.16
CA ASP A 158 7.27 -7.29 -0.52
C ASP A 158 7.65 -6.43 -1.74
N CYS A 159 7.49 -5.10 -1.61
CA CYS A 159 7.70 -4.12 -2.67
C CYS A 159 8.99 -3.31 -2.48
N ASN A 160 9.87 -3.73 -1.57
CA ASN A 160 11.19 -3.13 -1.42
C ASN A 160 12.10 -3.60 -2.56
N LYS A 161 12.95 -2.70 -3.06
CA LYS A 161 13.90 -2.99 -4.14
C LYS A 161 15.11 -3.75 -3.59
N CYS A 162 14.95 -5.04 -3.31
CA CYS A 162 15.99 -5.98 -2.87
C CYS A 162 15.71 -7.40 -3.38
N GLY A 163 16.71 -8.28 -3.35
CA GLY A 163 16.51 -9.71 -3.57
C GLY A 163 15.94 -10.04 -4.94
N SER A 164 14.84 -10.79 -4.95
CA SER A 164 14.16 -11.26 -6.16
C SER A 164 13.69 -10.13 -7.09
N TYR A 165 13.55 -8.90 -6.61
CA TYR A 165 13.27 -7.74 -7.46
C TYR A 165 14.33 -7.56 -8.57
N PHE A 166 15.58 -7.86 -8.29
CA PHE A 166 16.70 -7.71 -9.22
C PHE A 166 16.93 -8.96 -10.10
N ALA A 167 16.29 -10.09 -9.81
CA ALA A 167 16.59 -11.39 -10.42
C ALA A 167 16.54 -11.39 -11.96
N HIS A 168 15.67 -10.59 -12.56
CA HIS A 168 15.46 -10.61 -14.02
C HIS A 168 16.34 -9.64 -14.82
N TRP A 169 16.95 -8.64 -14.17
CA TRP A 169 17.66 -7.57 -14.89
C TRP A 169 19.01 -7.19 -14.30
N LYS A 170 19.28 -7.55 -13.05
CA LYS A 170 20.58 -7.42 -12.38
C LYS A 170 20.81 -8.56 -11.38
N PRO A 171 20.99 -9.81 -11.85
CA PRO A 171 21.01 -10.98 -10.98
C PRO A 171 22.04 -10.90 -9.85
N GLU A 172 23.19 -10.27 -10.07
CA GLU A 172 24.21 -10.06 -9.04
C GLU A 172 23.72 -9.20 -7.87
N ALA A 173 22.77 -8.29 -8.09
CA ALA A 173 22.19 -7.42 -7.07
C ALA A 173 21.07 -8.09 -6.25
N GLN A 174 20.75 -9.36 -6.51
CA GLN A 174 19.80 -10.11 -5.69
C GLN A 174 20.40 -10.56 -4.36
N TYR A 175 21.73 -10.66 -4.28
CA TYR A 175 22.43 -11.16 -3.12
C TYR A 175 22.94 -10.02 -2.25
N CYS A 176 22.92 -10.23 -0.95
CA CYS A 176 23.60 -9.39 0.01
C CYS A 176 25.11 -9.62 -0.12
N HIS A 177 25.92 -8.67 0.34
CA HIS A 177 27.38 -8.80 0.34
C HIS A 177 27.89 -9.97 1.20
N CYS A 178 27.07 -10.55 2.07
CA CYS A 178 27.40 -11.78 2.81
C CYS A 178 27.20 -13.06 1.97
N GLY A 179 26.62 -12.97 0.78
CA GLY A 179 26.34 -14.09 -0.12
C GLY A 179 24.92 -14.65 -0.04
N GLU A 180 24.12 -14.29 0.98
CA GLU A 180 22.73 -14.72 1.09
C GLU A 180 21.77 -13.90 0.22
N LEU A 181 20.60 -14.46 -0.10
CA LEU A 181 19.53 -13.73 -0.79
C LEU A 181 19.10 -12.51 0.03
N GLU A 182 19.12 -11.34 -0.60
CA GLU A 182 18.86 -10.10 0.10
C GLU A 182 17.36 -9.86 0.32
N THR A 183 16.88 -10.15 1.53
CA THR A 183 15.51 -9.85 1.96
C THR A 183 15.50 -8.81 3.08
N ILE A 184 14.36 -8.18 3.35
CA ILE A 184 14.24 -7.27 4.50
C ILE A 184 14.51 -8.00 5.81
N GLU A 185 14.04 -9.24 5.95
CA GLU A 185 14.32 -10.06 7.11
C GLU A 185 15.82 -10.33 7.26
N HIS A 186 16.49 -10.69 6.16
CA HIS A 186 17.93 -10.88 6.17
C HIS A 186 18.65 -9.60 6.61
N ILE A 187 18.38 -8.45 5.96
CA ILE A 187 19.04 -7.17 6.27
C ILE A 187 18.82 -6.74 7.72
N VAL A 188 17.58 -6.81 8.20
CA VAL A 188 17.22 -6.22 9.50
C VAL A 188 17.52 -7.17 10.66
N MET A 189 17.54 -8.50 10.44
CA MET A 189 17.52 -9.47 11.56
C MET A 189 18.58 -10.57 11.49
N ARG A 190 19.21 -10.81 10.34
CA ARG A 190 20.13 -11.96 10.18
C ARG A 190 21.51 -11.59 9.68
N CYS A 191 21.64 -10.52 8.90
CA CYS A 191 22.87 -10.18 8.19
C CYS A 191 24.00 -9.79 9.15
N GLU A 192 25.05 -10.59 9.22
CA GLU A 192 26.23 -10.27 10.05
C GLU A 192 26.93 -8.99 9.58
N LYS A 193 27.08 -8.80 8.26
CA LYS A 193 27.68 -7.60 7.67
C LYS A 193 26.87 -6.31 7.88
N SER A 194 25.66 -6.40 8.43
CA SER A 194 24.82 -5.22 8.71
C SER A 194 25.01 -4.66 10.11
N GLU A 195 25.84 -5.32 10.95
CA GLU A 195 26.01 -4.99 12.37
C GLU A 195 24.70 -5.01 13.19
N GLN A 196 23.61 -5.57 12.62
CA GLN A 196 22.27 -5.51 13.19
C GLN A 196 22.19 -6.11 14.60
N ALA A 197 22.94 -7.19 14.88
CA ALA A 197 22.95 -7.83 16.18
C ALA A 197 23.43 -6.87 17.29
N ARG A 198 24.48 -6.09 17.03
CA ARG A 198 25.00 -5.09 17.98
C ARG A 198 24.04 -3.92 18.17
N VAL A 199 23.35 -3.52 17.09
CA VAL A 199 22.33 -2.46 17.15
C VAL A 199 21.15 -2.93 18.00
N TRP A 200 20.61 -4.12 17.75
CA TRP A 200 19.48 -4.67 18.52
C TRP A 200 19.82 -4.92 19.99
N ASP A 201 21.04 -5.36 20.31
CA ASP A 201 21.50 -5.49 21.71
C ASP A 201 21.43 -4.14 22.46
N LYS A 202 21.86 -3.04 21.82
CA LYS A 202 21.74 -1.69 22.40
C LYS A 202 20.29 -1.25 22.55
N ILE A 203 19.44 -1.56 21.57
CA ILE A 203 18.00 -1.25 21.63
C ILE A 203 17.30 -2.03 22.74
N GLU A 204 17.62 -3.30 22.91
CA GLU A 204 17.11 -4.14 24.00
C GLU A 204 17.51 -3.58 25.37
N LYS A 205 18.80 -3.22 25.54
CA LYS A 205 19.28 -2.59 26.78
C LYS A 205 18.56 -1.27 27.06
N GLY A 206 18.35 -0.45 26.02
CA GLY A 206 17.55 0.78 26.11
C GLY A 206 16.12 0.49 26.56
N TRP A 207 15.44 -0.47 25.93
CA TRP A 207 14.07 -0.87 26.31
C TRP A 207 13.96 -1.26 27.78
N LYS A 208 14.89 -2.10 28.26
CA LYS A 208 14.92 -2.57 29.65
C LYS A 208 15.09 -1.40 30.62
N ALA A 209 15.97 -0.45 30.32
CA ALA A 209 16.16 0.75 31.13
C ALA A 209 14.91 1.65 31.16
N LEU A 210 14.25 1.84 30.02
CA LEU A 210 13.10 2.73 29.86
C LEU A 210 11.79 2.18 30.45
N THR A 211 11.57 0.88 30.30
CA THR A 211 10.27 0.25 30.63
C THR A 211 10.32 -0.64 31.86
N LYS A 212 11.52 -0.95 32.37
CA LYS A 212 11.75 -1.89 33.48
C LYS A 212 11.03 -3.22 33.26
N SER A 213 11.01 -3.67 32.02
CA SER A 213 10.26 -4.85 31.57
C SER A 213 11.10 -5.66 30.61
N GLU A 214 10.81 -6.95 30.51
CA GLU A 214 11.47 -7.81 29.54
C GLU A 214 11.23 -7.35 28.10
N TRP A 215 12.24 -7.59 27.26
CA TRP A 215 12.18 -7.27 25.85
C TRP A 215 11.25 -8.25 25.13
N PRO A 216 10.18 -7.77 24.46
CA PRO A 216 9.25 -8.65 23.76
C PRO A 216 9.84 -9.39 22.56
N GLY A 217 11.08 -9.06 22.16
CA GLY A 217 11.71 -9.57 20.95
C GLY A 217 11.33 -8.77 19.70
N ILE A 218 11.97 -9.14 18.60
CA ILE A 218 11.73 -8.58 17.26
C ILE A 218 11.76 -9.73 16.25
N SER A 219 10.86 -9.68 15.27
CA SER A 219 10.80 -10.60 14.14
C SER A 219 10.25 -9.87 12.92
N ILE A 220 10.39 -10.45 11.72
CA ILE A 220 9.84 -9.84 10.51
C ILE A 220 8.32 -9.69 10.60
N GLY A 221 7.63 -10.65 11.24
CA GLY A 221 6.20 -10.60 11.54
C GLY A 221 5.85 -9.39 12.43
N ILE A 222 6.63 -9.12 13.48
CA ILE A 222 6.46 -7.93 14.32
C ILE A 222 6.67 -6.66 13.52
N LEU A 223 7.73 -6.56 12.71
CA LEU A 223 7.98 -5.37 11.91
C LEU A 223 6.82 -5.08 10.94
N ARG A 224 6.26 -6.13 10.33
CA ARG A 224 5.07 -6.05 9.47
C ARG A 224 3.81 -5.69 10.25
N GLY A 225 3.67 -6.21 11.47
CA GLY A 225 2.51 -6.04 12.35
C GLY A 225 2.58 -4.82 13.29
N ILE A 226 3.67 -4.05 13.27
CA ILE A 226 4.01 -3.06 14.30
C ILE A 226 2.92 -2.01 14.53
N GLY A 227 2.14 -1.67 13.50
CA GLY A 227 1.00 -0.76 13.60
C GLY A 227 -0.08 -1.25 14.57
N GLY A 228 -0.31 -2.56 14.63
CA GLY A 228 -1.31 -3.21 15.46
C GLY A 228 -0.86 -3.56 16.88
N VAL A 229 0.44 -3.42 17.21
CA VAL A 229 0.98 -3.79 18.51
C VAL A 229 0.42 -2.92 19.63
N GLN A 230 0.05 -3.56 20.74
CA GLN A 230 -0.39 -2.95 22.00
C GLN A 230 0.19 -3.73 23.19
N LEU A 231 1.10 -3.10 23.94
CA LEU A 231 1.86 -3.71 25.03
C LEU A 231 1.44 -3.14 26.39
N GLY A 232 0.37 -3.65 26.99
CA GLY A 232 -0.06 -3.40 28.38
C GLY A 232 -0.35 -1.94 28.79
N THR A 233 0.62 -1.04 28.64
CA THR A 233 0.53 0.41 28.85
C THR A 233 0.75 1.17 27.55
N ALA A 234 0.17 2.37 27.46
CA ALA A 234 0.37 3.28 26.32
C ALA A 234 1.86 3.66 26.15
N HIS A 235 2.60 3.86 27.24
CA HIS A 235 4.02 4.21 27.21
C HIS A 235 4.89 3.09 26.60
N LYS A 236 4.71 1.84 27.05
CA LYS A 236 5.40 0.68 26.47
C LYS A 236 5.09 0.53 24.98
N THR A 237 3.81 0.63 24.62
CA THR A 237 3.36 0.54 23.23
C THR A 237 4.00 1.63 22.35
N PHE A 238 4.00 2.86 22.85
CA PHE A 238 4.57 4.02 22.16
C PHE A 238 6.05 3.80 21.86
N TRP A 239 6.84 3.50 22.88
CA TRP A 239 8.28 3.32 22.73
C TRP A 239 8.66 2.08 21.92
N TYR A 240 7.92 0.98 22.05
CA TYR A 240 8.18 -0.22 21.26
C TYR A 240 8.03 0.06 19.77
N LYS A 241 6.97 0.78 19.40
CA LYS A 241 6.75 1.21 18.00
C LYS A 241 7.88 2.11 17.50
N ILE A 242 8.36 3.05 18.33
CA ILE A 242 9.48 3.93 17.96
C ILE A 242 10.76 3.10 17.76
N LEU A 243 11.20 2.38 18.79
CA LEU A 243 12.48 1.67 18.78
C LEU A 243 12.58 0.66 17.65
N ILE A 244 11.50 -0.07 17.34
CA ILE A 244 11.52 -1.04 16.25
C ILE A 244 11.50 -0.36 14.88
N SER A 245 10.60 0.60 14.69
CA SER A 245 10.41 1.22 13.37
C SER A 245 11.61 2.08 12.97
N GLU A 246 12.17 2.85 13.90
CA GLU A 246 13.36 3.68 13.66
C GLU A 246 14.61 2.83 13.44
N THR A 247 14.79 1.75 14.22
CA THR A 247 15.94 0.84 14.05
C THR A 247 15.88 0.10 12.72
N ALA A 248 14.73 -0.48 12.36
CA ALA A 248 14.57 -1.16 11.09
C ALA A 248 14.80 -0.21 9.91
N TRP A 249 14.32 1.03 10.02
CA TRP A 249 14.55 2.05 9.01
C TRP A 249 16.03 2.46 8.93
N ALA A 250 16.72 2.63 10.06
CA ALA A 250 18.14 2.95 10.09
C ALA A 250 19.00 1.85 9.47
N LEU A 251 18.72 0.59 9.78
CA LEU A 251 19.40 -0.58 9.17
C LEU A 251 19.15 -0.64 7.66
N TRP A 252 17.92 -0.38 7.21
CA TRP A 252 17.62 -0.29 5.78
C TRP A 252 18.37 0.85 5.09
N LYS A 253 18.47 2.03 5.73
CA LYS A 253 19.28 3.14 5.21
C LYS A 253 20.75 2.78 5.15
N ALA A 254 21.31 2.15 6.18
CA ALA A 254 22.71 1.70 6.19
C ALA A 254 22.98 0.72 5.05
N ARG A 255 22.06 -0.20 4.78
CA ARG A 255 22.14 -1.07 3.60
C ARG A 255 22.13 -0.28 2.30
N ASN A 256 21.32 0.76 2.16
CA ASN A 256 21.27 1.58 0.94
C ASN A 256 22.55 2.39 0.75
N GLU A 257 23.12 2.96 1.81
CA GLU A 257 24.43 3.63 1.76
C GLU A 257 25.51 2.68 1.24
N ARG A 258 25.54 1.44 1.74
CA ARG A 258 26.46 0.42 1.24
C ARG A 258 26.17 0.04 -0.21
N ALA A 259 24.92 -0.18 -0.58
CA ALA A 259 24.57 -0.68 -1.92
C ALA A 259 24.67 0.38 -3.02
N ILE A 260 24.55 1.67 -2.70
CA ILE A 260 24.53 2.77 -3.66
C ILE A 260 25.85 3.54 -3.65
N ASN A 261 26.40 3.81 -2.46
CA ASN A 261 27.57 4.67 -2.27
C ASN A 261 28.83 3.90 -1.85
N ASP A 262 28.77 2.56 -1.77
CA ASP A 262 29.84 1.69 -1.26
C ASP A 262 30.35 2.08 0.14
N ASN A 263 29.47 2.71 0.93
CA ASN A 263 29.79 3.20 2.26
C ASN A 263 29.26 2.24 3.33
N ILE A 264 30.18 1.54 4.03
CA ILE A 264 29.83 0.61 5.10
C ILE A 264 29.77 1.39 6.42
N LEU A 265 28.56 1.51 6.97
CA LEU A 265 28.34 2.12 8.28
C LEU A 265 28.53 1.10 9.39
N ASP A 266 29.26 1.48 10.43
CA ASP A 266 29.42 0.69 11.64
C ASP A 266 28.22 0.82 12.60
N SER A 267 28.19 -0.05 13.61
CA SER A 267 27.10 -0.03 14.62
C SER A 267 27.01 1.29 15.39
N VAL A 268 28.11 2.04 15.52
CA VAL A 268 28.14 3.33 16.25
C VAL A 268 27.44 4.39 15.43
N THR A 269 27.79 4.52 14.16
CA THR A 269 27.20 5.48 13.22
C THR A 269 25.71 5.22 13.01
N ILE A 270 25.31 3.95 12.92
CA ILE A 270 23.90 3.55 12.83
C ILE A 270 23.14 3.99 14.11
N MET A 271 23.71 3.73 15.28
CA MET A 271 23.10 4.13 16.57
C MET A 271 23.01 5.64 16.74
N ASP A 272 24.02 6.40 16.33
CA ASP A 272 23.94 7.87 16.31
C ASP A 272 22.84 8.37 15.38
N GLY A 273 22.64 7.69 14.24
CA GLY A 273 21.51 7.96 13.34
C GLY A 273 20.15 7.64 13.95
N ILE A 274 20.04 6.61 14.79
CA ILE A 274 18.81 6.27 15.53
C ILE A 274 18.55 7.30 16.63
N ASN A 275 19.56 7.60 17.45
CA ASN A 275 19.48 8.60 18.52
C ASN A 275 19.07 9.96 17.96
N ARG A 276 19.70 10.43 16.88
CA ARG A 276 19.33 11.70 16.23
C ARG A 276 17.87 11.73 15.79
N ASN A 277 17.36 10.65 15.16
CA ASN A 277 15.95 10.61 14.77
C ASN A 277 15.01 10.66 15.97
N ILE A 278 15.38 10.07 17.11
CA ILE A 278 14.58 10.10 18.34
C ILE A 278 14.68 11.49 18.98
N ASP A 279 15.87 12.07 19.07
CA ASP A 279 16.12 13.40 19.60
C ASP A 279 15.34 14.46 18.82
N ASP A 280 15.36 14.41 17.48
CA ASP A 280 14.60 15.31 16.62
C ASP A 280 13.09 15.26 16.96
N ARG A 281 12.57 14.06 17.23
CA ARG A 281 11.15 13.87 17.55
C ARG A 281 10.81 14.40 18.93
N ILE A 282 11.65 14.15 19.93
CA ILE A 282 11.47 14.68 21.27
C ILE A 282 11.49 16.22 21.20
N ASN A 283 12.42 16.80 20.45
CA ASN A 283 12.53 18.25 20.29
C ASN A 283 11.33 18.86 19.56
N ILE A 284 10.81 18.21 18.51
CA ILE A 284 9.58 18.66 17.82
C ILE A 284 8.40 18.71 18.79
N ASP A 285 8.16 17.64 19.57
CA ASP A 285 7.08 17.59 20.56
C ASP A 285 7.33 18.62 21.69
N TRP A 286 8.58 18.86 22.08
CA TRP A 286 8.93 19.86 23.10
C TRP A 286 8.71 21.30 22.61
N ASP A 287 9.05 21.59 21.36
CA ASP A 287 8.78 22.89 20.76
C ASP A 287 7.28 23.16 20.64
N GLU A 288 6.45 22.13 20.46
CA GLU A 288 5.00 22.25 20.60
C GLU A 288 4.62 22.70 22.02
N VAL A 289 5.17 22.07 23.07
CA VAL A 289 4.91 22.47 24.47
C VAL A 289 5.33 23.93 24.72
N LYS A 290 6.48 24.37 24.19
CA LYS A 290 6.94 25.77 24.29
C LYS A 290 5.96 26.74 23.64
N ARG A 291 5.39 26.40 22.48
CA ARG A 291 4.37 27.22 21.80
C ARG A 291 3.14 27.44 22.68
N TYR A 292 2.80 26.47 23.53
CA TYR A 292 1.75 26.59 24.54
C TYR A 292 2.24 27.25 25.85
N LYS A 293 3.29 28.07 25.80
CA LYS A 293 3.88 28.80 26.94
C LYS A 293 4.15 27.91 28.16
N LEU A 294 4.59 26.67 27.90
CA LEU A 294 4.89 25.69 28.96
C LEU A 294 3.70 25.42 29.90
N SER A 295 2.47 25.42 29.36
CA SER A 295 1.28 25.01 30.11
C SER A 295 1.53 23.72 30.89
N HIS A 296 1.23 23.73 32.19
CA HIS A 296 1.45 22.60 33.10
C HIS A 296 0.84 21.30 32.55
N HIS A 297 -0.34 21.39 31.93
CA HIS A 297 -1.00 20.23 31.32
C HIS A 297 -0.20 19.64 30.16
N LYS A 298 0.26 20.50 29.22
CA LYS A 298 1.03 20.07 28.05
C LYS A 298 2.41 19.54 28.43
N ARG A 299 3.06 20.17 29.41
CA ARG A 299 4.32 19.69 29.98
C ARG A 299 4.16 18.30 30.60
N ASN A 300 3.12 18.09 31.41
CA ASN A 300 2.86 16.78 32.03
C ASN A 300 2.53 15.69 30.99
N GLU A 301 1.78 16.04 29.93
CA GLU A 301 1.51 15.11 28.82
C GLU A 301 2.81 14.69 28.10
N PHE A 302 3.68 15.66 27.82
CA PHE A 302 5.00 15.44 27.24
C PHE A 302 5.89 14.58 28.15
N GLU A 303 6.00 14.92 29.43
CA GLU A 303 6.83 14.18 30.39
C GLU A 303 6.34 12.73 30.56
N LYS A 304 5.03 12.50 30.59
CA LYS A 304 4.47 11.13 30.64
C LYS A 304 4.77 10.30 29.39
N ARG A 305 4.89 10.95 28.23
CA ARG A 305 5.11 10.30 26.93
C ARG A 305 6.59 10.04 26.69
N TRP A 306 7.41 11.08 26.85
CA TRP A 306 8.82 11.07 26.50
C TRP A 306 9.71 10.88 27.72
N CYS A 307 9.48 11.59 28.82
CA CYS A 307 10.41 11.65 29.96
C CYS A 307 9.95 10.84 31.17
N LYS A 308 9.23 9.74 30.97
CA LYS A 308 8.73 8.93 32.09
C LYS A 308 9.92 8.38 32.86
N ASP A 309 9.92 8.56 34.18
CA ASP A 309 11.05 8.22 35.05
C ASP A 309 12.36 8.94 34.70
N HIS A 310 12.30 10.08 33.98
CA HIS A 310 13.44 10.87 33.50
C HIS A 310 14.29 10.19 32.42
N ILE A 311 13.68 9.29 31.65
CA ILE A 311 14.33 8.58 30.53
C ILE A 311 13.41 8.68 29.29
N PRO A 312 13.96 9.01 28.10
CA PRO A 312 15.36 9.33 27.83
C PRO A 312 15.68 10.80 28.04
N GLY A 313 14.80 11.60 28.62
CA GLY A 313 15.08 13.02 28.85
C GLY A 313 14.55 13.52 30.17
N LEU A 314 15.00 14.70 30.54
CA LEU A 314 14.66 15.39 31.78
C LEU A 314 14.33 16.85 31.47
N VAL A 315 13.26 17.35 32.07
CA VAL A 315 12.88 18.77 31.96
C VAL A 315 13.23 19.48 33.27
N LEU A 316 14.27 20.31 33.26
CA LEU A 316 14.71 21.15 34.38
C LEU A 316 14.56 22.62 34.00
N ASP A 317 13.91 23.41 34.85
CA ASP A 317 13.81 24.88 34.70
C ASP A 317 13.39 25.37 33.30
N GLY A 318 12.49 24.63 32.66
CA GLY A 318 11.99 24.96 31.32
C GLY A 318 12.94 24.60 30.17
N ARG A 319 14.04 23.88 30.46
CA ARG A 319 14.97 23.30 29.49
C ARG A 319 14.79 21.79 29.44
N LEU A 320 14.96 21.23 28.24
CA LEU A 320 14.92 19.79 28.00
C LEU A 320 16.35 19.30 27.77
N GLU A 321 16.75 18.29 28.52
CA GLU A 321 17.96 17.51 28.28
C GLU A 321 17.55 16.11 27.78
N VAL A 322 18.20 15.64 26.71
CA VAL A 322 17.92 14.32 26.12
C VAL A 322 19.20 13.48 26.16
N PHE A 323 19.05 12.25 26.62
CA PHE A 323 20.10 11.25 26.78
C PHE A 323 20.03 10.22 25.65
N LYS A 324 21.18 9.80 25.14
CA LYS A 324 21.27 8.80 24.07
C LYS A 324 20.94 7.39 24.56
N ILE A 325 20.36 6.57 23.69
CA ILE A 325 20.17 5.14 23.93
C ILE A 325 21.55 4.51 24.23
N GLY A 326 21.66 3.86 25.39
CA GLY A 326 22.91 3.28 25.90
C GLY A 326 23.57 4.07 27.02
N GLU A 327 23.21 5.35 27.18
CA GLU A 327 23.68 6.25 28.25
C GLU A 327 22.58 6.52 29.30
N TRP A 328 21.43 5.84 29.18
CA TRP A 328 20.30 6.04 30.07
C TRP A 328 20.63 5.59 31.50
N PRO A 329 20.37 6.44 32.52
CA PRO A 329 20.71 6.12 33.90
C PRO A 329 19.98 4.84 34.35
N ARG A 330 20.74 3.88 34.90
CA ARG A 330 20.20 2.56 35.29
C ARG A 330 19.30 2.59 36.53
N CYS A 331 19.36 3.65 37.34
CA CYS A 331 18.51 3.80 38.52
C CYS A 331 18.49 5.25 39.04
N ARG A 332 17.43 5.61 39.77
CA ARG A 332 17.07 6.97 40.21
C ARG A 332 17.96 7.56 41.33
N SER A 333 19.05 6.92 41.73
CA SER A 333 19.73 7.23 42.99
C SER A 333 20.99 8.10 42.89
N GLU A 334 21.52 8.41 41.71
CA GLU A 334 22.87 9.01 41.65
C GLU A 334 22.99 10.41 41.04
N LYS A 335 21.94 11.02 40.48
CA LYS A 335 22.07 12.36 39.86
C LYS A 335 20.87 13.29 40.05
N ILE A 336 20.40 13.43 41.28
CA ILE A 336 19.65 14.62 41.70
C ILE A 336 20.28 15.16 42.99
N THR A 337 21.54 15.56 42.89
CA THR A 337 22.19 16.49 43.81
C THR A 337 23.19 17.33 43.02
N LYS A 338 22.68 18.39 42.39
CA LYS A 338 23.15 19.78 42.50
C LYS A 338 22.61 20.60 41.35
#